data_AF-R7XSP2-F1
#
_entry.id   AF-R7XSP2-F1
#
_cell.length_a   1.000
_cell.length_b   1.000
_cell.length_c   1.000
_cell.angle_alpha   90.00
_cell.angle_beta   90.00
_cell.angle_gamma   90.00
#
_symmetry.space_group_name_H-M   'P 1'
#
loop_
_entity.id
_entity.type
_entity.pdbx_description
1 polymer ?
#
loop_
_entity_poly.entity_id
_entity_poly.type
_entity_poly.pdbx_seq_one_letter_code
_entity_poly.pdbx_strand_id
1 'polypeptide(L)'
;MNIRHSLSVVAVTALLISGAATTAQAATGDSDHDGISNRFERTHGMNPNRAADAKADFDKDGLNNLREYQVGSALRDEDTDNDGDDDGDEVRDGFASTDVDDADTDNDGTLDGDEDANHDGIDNEDADDATETCVADDDDRDSDNIADEDENDFGFKVGDSDSDNDGVEDGNEDADHDGVNDEDADDSASDDCDDDADNDGVDDEDADEDSLLS
;
A
#
# COMPACT_ATOMS: atom_id res chain seq x y z
N MET A 1 57.78 24.25 -63.17
CA MET A 1 56.33 24.27 -63.46
C MET A 1 55.62 24.47 -62.13
N ASN A 2 54.71 25.44 -62.06
CA ASN A 2 53.89 25.77 -60.89
C ASN A 2 53.24 24.50 -60.29
N ILE A 3 52.89 24.45 -59.00
CA ILE A 3 51.56 24.84 -58.52
C ILE A 3 51.58 24.96 -56.99
N ARG A 4 51.07 26.09 -56.48
CA ARG A 4 50.65 26.36 -55.09
C ARG A 4 49.31 25.66 -54.82
N HIS A 5 48.87 25.64 -53.56
CA HIS A 5 47.50 25.31 -53.06
C HIS A 5 47.37 23.92 -52.41
N SER A 6 46.72 23.72 -51.27
CA SER A 6 46.00 24.62 -50.37
C SER A 6 45.73 23.91 -49.03
N LEU A 7 45.69 24.68 -47.94
CA LEU A 7 45.00 24.33 -46.70
C LEU A 7 43.53 24.03 -47.01
N SER A 8 43.02 22.87 -46.59
CA SER A 8 41.58 22.65 -46.45
C SER A 8 41.28 22.44 -44.98
N VAL A 9 40.96 23.58 -44.35
CA VAL A 9 40.18 23.64 -43.12
C VAL A 9 38.84 22.98 -43.42
N VAL A 10 38.60 21.79 -42.87
CA VAL A 10 37.24 21.23 -42.84
C VAL A 10 36.52 21.97 -41.74
N ALA A 11 35.80 23.01 -42.15
CA ALA A 11 34.78 23.64 -41.34
C ALA A 11 33.69 22.59 -41.08
N VAL A 12 33.68 22.03 -39.86
CA VAL A 12 32.49 21.34 -39.37
C VAL A 12 31.48 22.44 -39.06
N THR A 13 30.53 22.55 -39.97
CA THR A 13 29.39 23.45 -39.94
C THR A 13 28.63 23.29 -38.62
N ALA A 14 28.38 24.42 -37.97
CA ALA A 14 27.43 24.54 -36.89
C ALA A 14 26.07 23.99 -37.31
N LEU A 15 25.64 22.89 -36.68
CA LEU A 15 24.26 22.45 -36.73
C LEU A 15 23.51 23.16 -35.61
N LEU A 16 22.94 24.32 -35.95
CA LEU A 16 21.87 24.93 -35.16
C LEU A 16 20.66 24.00 -35.27
N ILE A 17 20.45 23.13 -34.29
CA ILE A 17 19.15 22.49 -34.11
C ILE A 17 18.28 23.50 -33.37
N SER A 18 17.66 24.40 -34.14
CA SER A 18 16.45 25.09 -33.71
C SER A 18 15.31 24.08 -33.76
N GLY A 19 14.96 23.54 -32.59
CA GLY A 19 13.89 22.56 -32.41
C GLY A 19 13.29 22.66 -31.00
N ALA A 20 12.96 23.87 -30.56
CA ALA A 20 11.99 24.05 -29.49
C ALA A 20 10.59 23.94 -30.10
N ALA A 21 9.98 22.75 -29.96
CA ALA A 21 8.55 22.42 -30.02
C ALA A 21 8.48 20.89 -30.10
N THR A 22 8.01 20.16 -29.10
CA THR A 22 6.71 20.30 -28.44
C THR A 22 6.80 20.16 -26.93
N THR A 23 6.49 21.24 -26.22
CA THR A 23 5.76 21.18 -24.95
C THR A 23 4.43 20.44 -25.17
N ALA A 24 3.97 19.69 -24.16
CA ALA A 24 2.63 19.12 -24.03
C ALA A 24 2.32 17.89 -24.91
N GLN A 25 2.93 16.75 -24.58
CA GLN A 25 2.23 15.48 -24.74
C GLN A 25 1.38 15.32 -23.47
N ALA A 26 0.06 15.51 -23.58
CA ALA A 26 -0.99 15.29 -22.56
C ALA A 26 -1.39 16.38 -21.54
N ALA A 27 -1.05 17.66 -21.71
CA ALA A 27 -1.62 18.75 -20.87
C ALA A 27 -3.09 19.12 -21.19
N THR A 28 -3.92 18.17 -21.64
CA THR A 28 -5.36 18.38 -21.86
C THR A 28 -6.24 17.41 -21.08
N GLY A 29 -5.65 16.63 -20.18
CA GLY A 29 -6.35 15.59 -19.45
C GLY A 29 -5.99 15.54 -17.98
N ASP A 30 -5.39 16.59 -17.42
CA ASP A 30 -5.08 16.78 -16.00
C ASP A 30 -5.41 18.27 -15.75
N SER A 31 -6.47 18.53 -14.99
CA SER A 31 -7.15 19.83 -14.94
C SER A 31 -6.64 20.72 -13.81
N ASP A 32 -6.11 20.14 -12.75
CA ASP A 32 -5.52 20.80 -11.59
C ASP A 32 -4.00 20.65 -11.48
N HIS A 33 -3.40 19.88 -12.39
CA HIS A 33 -1.97 19.76 -12.64
C HIS A 33 -1.21 19.11 -11.48
N ASP A 34 -1.80 18.08 -10.88
CA ASP A 34 -1.17 17.31 -9.80
C ASP A 34 -0.39 16.08 -10.28
N GLY A 35 -0.53 15.70 -11.55
CA GLY A 35 0.15 14.55 -12.14
C GLY A 35 -0.76 13.34 -12.38
N ILE A 36 -2.00 13.37 -11.88
CA ILE A 36 -3.02 12.36 -12.13
C ILE A 36 -3.90 12.82 -13.29
N SER A 37 -4.37 11.88 -14.12
CA SER A 37 -5.24 12.23 -15.23
C SER A 37 -6.70 12.36 -14.81
N ASN A 38 -7.41 13.37 -15.30
CA ASN A 38 -8.87 13.56 -15.24
C ASN A 38 -9.69 12.32 -15.54
N ARG A 39 -9.17 11.40 -16.37
CA ARG A 39 -9.84 10.13 -16.65
C ARG A 39 -9.71 9.18 -15.47
N PHE A 40 -8.50 9.01 -14.98
CA PHE A 40 -8.19 8.17 -13.82
C PHE A 40 -8.94 8.68 -12.59
N GLU A 41 -8.83 9.98 -12.29
CA GLU A 41 -9.53 10.62 -11.18
C GLU A 41 -11.05 10.37 -11.23
N ARG A 42 -11.67 10.48 -12.41
CA ARG A 42 -13.11 10.19 -12.56
C ARG A 42 -13.47 8.73 -12.40
N THR A 43 -12.55 7.81 -12.72
CA THR A 43 -12.79 6.38 -12.62
C THR A 43 -12.64 5.91 -11.18
N HIS A 44 -11.70 6.48 -10.42
CA HIS A 44 -11.43 6.13 -9.01
C HIS A 44 -12.03 7.13 -8.01
N GLY A 45 -13.03 7.91 -8.42
CA GLY A 45 -13.80 8.77 -7.51
C GLY A 45 -13.09 10.04 -7.01
N MET A 46 -11.87 10.33 -7.46
CA MET A 46 -11.15 11.57 -7.17
C MET A 46 -11.77 12.79 -7.88
N ASN A 47 -11.24 13.99 -7.60
CA ASN A 47 -11.76 15.24 -8.16
C ASN A 47 -10.75 15.90 -9.10
N PRO A 48 -11.02 15.91 -10.43
CA PRO A 48 -10.20 16.55 -11.49
C PRO A 48 -9.88 18.04 -11.35
N ASN A 49 -10.28 18.69 -10.27
CA ASN A 49 -10.05 20.12 -10.05
C ASN A 49 -9.52 20.39 -8.64
N ARG A 50 -9.06 19.36 -7.91
CA ARG A 50 -8.63 19.42 -6.52
C ARG A 50 -7.32 18.64 -6.28
N ALA A 51 -6.22 19.10 -6.88
CA ALA A 51 -4.80 18.73 -6.66
C ALA A 51 -4.28 18.39 -5.24
N ALA A 52 -5.06 18.60 -4.19
CA ALA A 52 -4.78 18.12 -2.85
C ALA A 52 -5.19 16.65 -2.64
N ASP A 53 -6.05 16.06 -3.48
CA ASP A 53 -6.36 14.62 -3.41
C ASP A 53 -5.19 13.77 -3.89
N ALA A 54 -4.45 14.16 -4.92
CA ALA A 54 -3.18 13.51 -5.27
C ALA A 54 -2.09 13.50 -4.17
N LYS A 55 -2.30 14.24 -3.08
CA LYS A 55 -1.42 14.24 -1.89
C LYS A 55 -2.12 13.71 -0.64
N ALA A 56 -3.39 13.37 -0.78
CA ALA A 56 -4.08 12.59 0.21
C ALA A 56 -3.64 11.15 0.04
N ASP A 57 -4.06 10.38 1.01
CA ASP A 57 -3.74 9.01 1.32
C ASP A 57 -5.09 8.50 1.83
N PHE A 58 -5.71 7.60 1.07
CA PHE A 58 -7.17 7.42 1.09
C PHE A 58 -7.60 6.17 1.86
N ASP A 59 -6.79 5.14 1.73
CA ASP A 59 -6.57 3.88 2.45
C ASP A 59 -5.90 4.19 3.80
N LYS A 60 -4.71 4.81 3.78
CA LYS A 60 -3.84 5.15 4.93
C LYS A 60 -2.59 4.28 5.10
N ASP A 61 -2.23 3.45 4.12
CA ASP A 61 -0.95 2.73 3.93
C ASP A 61 0.33 3.61 3.87
N GLY A 62 0.23 4.92 4.11
CA GLY A 62 1.34 5.87 4.01
C GLY A 62 1.75 6.24 2.57
N LEU A 63 1.06 5.73 1.55
CA LEU A 63 1.29 5.97 0.14
C LEU A 63 0.27 6.95 -0.45
N ASN A 64 0.68 8.21 -0.58
CA ASN A 64 -0.21 9.18 -1.24
C ASN A 64 -0.71 8.73 -2.65
N ASN A 65 -1.92 9.14 -3.00
CA ASN A 65 -2.63 8.74 -4.22
C ASN A 65 -1.89 9.03 -5.55
N LEU A 66 -0.95 9.98 -5.57
CA LEU A 66 -0.12 10.20 -6.76
C LEU A 66 0.92 9.09 -6.92
N ARG A 67 1.45 8.56 -5.82
CA ARG A 67 2.43 7.49 -5.83
C ARG A 67 1.76 6.16 -6.15
N GLU A 68 0.64 5.84 -5.53
CA GLU A 68 -0.22 4.70 -5.90
C GLU A 68 -0.50 4.67 -7.41
N TYR A 69 -0.98 5.79 -7.97
CA TYR A 69 -1.20 5.93 -9.43
C TYR A 69 0.06 5.67 -10.28
N GLN A 70 1.25 5.92 -9.75
CA GLN A 70 2.51 5.71 -10.46
C GLN A 70 2.99 4.25 -10.39
N VAL A 71 2.72 3.56 -9.28
CA VAL A 71 3.15 2.18 -9.07
C VAL A 71 2.13 1.20 -9.64
N GLY A 72 0.84 1.55 -9.62
CA GLY A 72 -0.22 0.74 -10.20
C GLY A 72 -1.22 0.22 -9.17
N SER A 73 -0.98 0.54 -7.90
CA SER A 73 -1.75 0.11 -6.75
C SER A 73 -3.08 0.88 -6.59
N ALA A 74 -3.91 0.46 -5.65
CA ALA A 74 -5.31 0.82 -5.56
C ALA A 74 -5.59 1.87 -4.48
N LEU A 75 -6.06 3.06 -4.91
CA LEU A 75 -6.37 4.26 -4.08
C LEU A 75 -7.25 4.12 -2.82
N ARG A 76 -7.73 2.92 -2.50
CA ARG A 76 -8.61 2.64 -1.36
C ARG A 76 -8.42 1.21 -0.82
N ASP A 77 -7.39 0.51 -1.25
CA ASP A 77 -6.90 -0.75 -0.67
C ASP A 77 -5.53 -0.39 -0.10
N GLU A 78 -5.27 -0.74 1.14
CA GLU A 78 -3.92 -0.65 1.70
C GLU A 78 -3.04 -1.78 1.16
N ASP A 79 -3.60 -2.99 0.99
CA ASP A 79 -2.97 -4.10 0.29
C ASP A 79 -3.68 -4.42 -1.06
N THR A 80 -3.07 -4.00 -2.18
CA THR A 80 -3.69 -4.15 -3.51
C THR A 80 -3.87 -5.61 -3.94
N ASP A 81 -2.97 -6.51 -3.55
CA ASP A 81 -2.95 -7.89 -4.02
C ASP A 81 -3.29 -8.94 -2.97
N ASN A 82 -3.47 -8.49 -1.73
CA ASN A 82 -4.04 -9.19 -0.59
C ASN A 82 -3.14 -10.35 -0.15
N ASP A 83 -1.87 -10.02 0.08
CA ASP A 83 -0.81 -10.93 0.48
C ASP A 83 -0.25 -10.67 1.88
N GLY A 84 -0.72 -9.61 2.53
CA GLY A 84 -0.34 -9.17 3.87
C GLY A 84 0.69 -8.03 3.90
N ASP A 85 1.39 -7.71 2.80
CA ASP A 85 2.35 -6.59 2.76
C ASP A 85 1.70 -5.34 2.15
N ASP A 86 1.52 -4.30 2.96
CA ASP A 86 0.92 -3.03 2.58
C ASP A 86 1.60 -2.38 1.35
N ASP A 87 0.82 -1.77 0.45
CA ASP A 87 1.30 -1.12 -0.77
C ASP A 87 2.41 -0.07 -0.45
N GLY A 88 2.25 0.61 0.69
CA GLY A 88 3.20 1.58 1.22
C GLY A 88 4.57 0.97 1.54
N ASP A 89 4.56 -0.25 2.04
CA ASP A 89 5.68 -0.99 2.61
C ASP A 89 6.49 -1.66 1.53
N GLU A 90 5.83 -2.33 0.61
CA GLU A 90 6.43 -2.83 -0.61
C GLU A 90 7.16 -1.72 -1.39
N VAL A 91 6.54 -0.53 -1.45
CA VAL A 91 7.11 0.65 -2.09
C VAL A 91 8.30 1.22 -1.30
N ARG A 92 8.24 1.17 0.03
CA ARG A 92 9.28 1.66 0.95
C ARG A 92 10.55 0.81 0.83
N ASP A 93 10.38 -0.50 0.73
CA ASP A 93 11.43 -1.49 0.51
C ASP A 93 11.95 -1.47 -0.93
N GLY A 94 11.17 -0.83 -1.80
CA GLY A 94 11.57 -0.40 -3.13
C GLY A 94 11.48 -1.53 -4.14
N PHE A 95 10.51 -2.43 -3.96
CA PHE A 95 10.25 -3.59 -4.79
C PHE A 95 11.49 -4.49 -4.92
N ALA A 96 12.21 -4.64 -3.82
CA ALA A 96 13.44 -5.44 -3.81
C ALA A 96 13.12 -6.94 -3.86
N SER A 97 12.05 -7.32 -3.18
CA SER A 97 11.52 -8.68 -3.09
C SER A 97 10.00 -8.75 -3.35
N THR A 98 9.27 -7.65 -3.19
CA THR A 98 7.80 -7.57 -3.30
C THR A 98 7.32 -6.68 -4.47
N ASP A 99 6.05 -6.75 -4.87
CA ASP A 99 5.40 -5.96 -5.93
C ASP A 99 3.87 -5.92 -5.72
N VAL A 100 3.33 -4.75 -5.33
CA VAL A 100 1.91 -4.29 -5.26
C VAL A 100 0.84 -4.88 -6.18
N ASP A 101 1.15 -5.70 -7.17
CA ASP A 101 0.15 -6.41 -7.97
C ASP A 101 0.44 -7.91 -8.18
N ASP A 102 1.33 -8.50 -7.38
CA ASP A 102 1.77 -9.90 -7.39
C ASP A 102 2.09 -10.47 -5.98
N ALA A 103 1.04 -10.96 -5.32
CA ALA A 103 1.02 -11.63 -4.00
C ALA A 103 2.08 -12.73 -3.66
N ASP A 104 2.92 -13.13 -4.61
CA ASP A 104 4.04 -14.08 -4.46
C ASP A 104 5.04 -13.73 -5.58
N THR A 105 5.68 -12.56 -5.46
CA THR A 105 6.60 -11.95 -6.43
C THR A 105 7.71 -12.91 -6.82
N ASP A 106 8.20 -13.67 -5.84
CA ASP A 106 9.29 -14.63 -5.93
C ASP A 106 8.84 -15.97 -6.58
N ASN A 107 7.56 -16.30 -6.47
CA ASN A 107 6.91 -17.54 -6.91
C ASN A 107 7.45 -18.81 -6.20
N ASP A 108 7.80 -18.72 -4.92
CA ASP A 108 8.20 -19.89 -4.12
C ASP A 108 7.05 -20.55 -3.35
N GLY A 109 5.89 -19.88 -3.30
CA GLY A 109 4.65 -20.34 -2.68
C GLY A 109 4.47 -19.89 -1.23
N THR A 110 5.28 -18.94 -0.77
CA THR A 110 5.08 -18.06 0.39
C THR A 110 4.54 -16.73 -0.15
N LEU A 111 3.63 -16.06 0.57
CA LEU A 111 3.12 -14.76 0.16
C LEU A 111 4.12 -13.65 0.49
N ASP A 112 4.01 -12.49 -0.20
CA ASP A 112 4.73 -11.23 0.06
C ASP A 112 4.91 -10.92 1.55
N GLY A 113 3.77 -10.77 2.23
CA GLY A 113 3.63 -10.56 3.67
C GLY A 113 4.43 -11.59 4.46
N ASP A 114 4.11 -12.87 4.29
CA ASP A 114 4.71 -14.00 5.04
C ASP A 114 6.25 -14.16 4.88
N GLU A 115 6.92 -13.34 4.06
CA GLU A 115 8.36 -13.43 3.83
C GLU A 115 9.19 -12.55 4.79
N ASP A 116 10.15 -13.13 5.53
CA ASP A 116 11.29 -12.36 6.08
C ASP A 116 12.33 -12.02 4.98
N ALA A 117 11.96 -11.17 4.02
CA ALA A 117 12.76 -10.84 2.85
C ALA A 117 14.14 -10.26 3.25
N ASN A 118 14.17 -9.49 4.34
CA ASN A 118 15.34 -8.76 4.81
C ASN A 118 16.25 -9.59 5.77
N HIS A 119 15.76 -10.72 6.27
CA HIS A 119 16.39 -11.67 7.19
C HIS A 119 16.69 -11.12 8.59
N ASP A 120 15.80 -10.30 9.15
CA ASP A 120 15.88 -9.82 10.54
C ASP A 120 15.01 -10.57 11.54
N GLY A 121 14.18 -11.50 11.04
CA GLY A 121 13.38 -12.45 11.82
C GLY A 121 12.04 -11.89 12.25
N ILE A 122 11.54 -10.93 11.47
CA ILE A 122 10.20 -10.36 11.45
C ILE A 122 9.75 -10.59 10.00
N ASP A 123 8.52 -11.07 9.80
CA ASP A 123 7.97 -11.25 8.46
C ASP A 123 7.61 -9.84 7.89
N ASN A 124 7.28 -9.70 6.61
CA ASN A 124 7.20 -8.36 6.00
C ASN A 124 5.97 -7.58 6.49
N GLU A 125 4.86 -8.27 6.74
CA GLU A 125 3.63 -7.66 7.28
C GLU A 125 3.87 -7.11 8.69
N ASP A 126 4.57 -7.86 9.55
CA ASP A 126 4.93 -7.45 10.92
C ASP A 126 5.96 -6.28 11.00
N ALA A 127 6.45 -5.79 9.86
CA ALA A 127 7.62 -4.91 9.84
C ALA A 127 7.32 -3.53 10.44
N ASP A 128 6.04 -3.14 10.49
CA ASP A 128 5.65 -1.79 10.82
C ASP A 128 4.44 -1.59 11.74
N ASP A 129 3.92 -2.64 12.41
CA ASP A 129 2.89 -2.55 13.47
C ASP A 129 3.31 -1.53 14.53
N ALA A 130 4.61 -1.49 14.86
CA ALA A 130 5.14 -0.54 15.85
C ALA A 130 5.06 0.94 15.41
N THR A 131 4.65 1.22 14.18
CA THR A 131 4.53 2.55 13.58
C THR A 131 3.18 2.86 12.95
N GLU A 132 2.37 1.85 12.69
CA GLU A 132 1.00 1.96 12.19
C GLU A 132 0.05 2.62 13.21
N THR A 133 -1.12 3.05 12.74
CA THR A 133 -2.08 3.80 13.56
C THR A 133 -3.49 3.22 13.55
N CYS A 134 -3.81 2.17 14.32
CA CYS A 134 -5.14 1.65 14.75
C CYS A 134 -6.33 1.61 13.76
N VAL A 135 -6.16 2.08 12.54
CA VAL A 135 -7.18 2.42 11.54
C VAL A 135 -6.60 2.16 10.15
N ALA A 136 -5.50 1.45 10.08
CA ALA A 136 -4.76 1.05 8.88
C ALA A 136 -4.24 -0.38 9.11
N ASP A 137 -5.02 -1.10 9.91
CA ASP A 137 -4.89 -2.47 10.42
C ASP A 137 -6.33 -3.03 10.31
N ASP A 138 -7.03 -2.67 9.21
CA ASP A 138 -8.50 -2.84 9.08
C ASP A 138 -8.94 -3.61 7.84
N ASP A 139 -7.98 -4.22 7.13
CA ASP A 139 -8.24 -5.21 6.09
C ASP A 139 -8.69 -6.56 6.70
N ASP A 140 -9.86 -6.56 7.33
CA ASP A 140 -10.60 -7.77 7.72
C ASP A 140 -11.60 -8.14 6.60
N ARG A 141 -11.14 -8.92 5.61
CA ARG A 141 -11.90 -9.19 4.38
C ARG A 141 -13.19 -9.95 4.64
N ASP A 142 -13.23 -10.79 5.66
CA ASP A 142 -14.36 -11.68 5.94
C ASP A 142 -15.19 -11.31 7.18
N SER A 143 -14.78 -10.23 7.85
CA SER A 143 -15.44 -9.56 8.96
C SER A 143 -15.53 -10.45 10.20
N ASP A 144 -14.43 -11.06 10.58
CA ASP A 144 -14.31 -11.96 11.72
C ASP A 144 -13.45 -11.46 12.87
N ASN A 145 -12.98 -10.20 12.75
CA ASN A 145 -12.19 -9.44 13.71
C ASN A 145 -10.74 -9.93 13.86
N ILE A 146 -10.18 -10.58 12.85
CA ILE A 146 -8.73 -10.73 12.68
C ILE A 146 -8.36 -10.00 11.40
N ALA A 147 -7.32 -9.17 11.43
CA ALA A 147 -6.82 -8.52 10.23
C ALA A 147 -6.26 -9.59 9.25
N ASP A 148 -6.43 -9.40 7.94
CA ASP A 148 -5.95 -10.34 6.92
C ASP A 148 -4.43 -10.62 7.10
N GLU A 149 -3.67 -9.62 7.58
CA GLU A 149 -2.23 -9.71 7.90
C GLU A 149 -1.93 -10.62 9.11
N ASP A 150 -2.79 -10.64 10.13
CA ASP A 150 -2.64 -11.47 11.33
C ASP A 150 -3.16 -12.91 11.17
N GLU A 151 -4.01 -13.17 10.18
CA GLU A 151 -4.65 -14.47 10.01
C GLU A 151 -3.61 -15.61 9.87
N ASN A 152 -2.46 -15.35 9.24
CA ASN A 152 -1.40 -16.35 9.06
C ASN A 152 -0.74 -16.78 10.40
N ASP A 153 -0.70 -15.87 11.37
CA ASP A 153 0.09 -15.95 12.59
C ASP A 153 -0.64 -16.82 13.63
N PHE A 154 -1.96 -16.71 13.63
CA PHE A 154 -2.88 -17.62 14.33
C PHE A 154 -3.14 -18.92 13.56
N GLY A 155 -2.79 -18.97 12.27
CA GLY A 155 -2.93 -20.14 11.40
C GLY A 155 -4.32 -20.30 10.78
N PHE A 156 -5.03 -19.19 10.66
CA PHE A 156 -6.26 -18.98 9.94
C PHE A 156 -6.00 -18.80 8.44
N LYS A 157 -7.01 -18.41 7.67
CA LYS A 157 -6.94 -18.40 6.21
C LYS A 157 -7.65 -17.17 5.70
N VAL A 158 -6.83 -16.23 5.23
CA VAL A 158 -7.21 -15.02 4.50
C VAL A 158 -8.57 -15.13 3.79
N GLY A 159 -9.57 -14.47 4.37
CA GLY A 159 -10.93 -14.38 3.83
C GLY A 159 -11.83 -15.63 3.97
N ASP A 160 -11.54 -16.49 4.95
CA ASP A 160 -12.38 -17.61 5.41
C ASP A 160 -12.65 -17.56 6.93
N SER A 161 -13.64 -16.75 7.34
CA SER A 161 -14.07 -16.47 8.73
C SER A 161 -14.44 -17.63 9.67
N ASP A 162 -14.20 -18.88 9.26
CA ASP A 162 -14.30 -20.10 10.06
C ASP A 162 -13.38 -21.12 9.38
N SER A 163 -12.07 -20.91 9.54
CA SER A 163 -11.03 -21.57 8.78
C SER A 163 -11.05 -23.08 8.93
N ASP A 164 -11.39 -23.55 10.11
CA ASP A 164 -11.43 -24.97 10.45
C ASP A 164 -12.84 -25.60 10.27
N ASN A 165 -13.85 -24.76 10.02
CA ASN A 165 -15.25 -25.10 9.80
C ASN A 165 -15.91 -25.80 11.01
N ASP A 166 -15.52 -25.46 12.24
CA ASP A 166 -16.12 -25.97 13.46
C ASP A 166 -17.35 -25.16 13.94
N GLY A 167 -17.52 -23.96 13.40
CA GLY A 167 -18.63 -23.04 13.65
C GLY A 167 -18.39 -22.01 14.75
N VAL A 168 -17.13 -21.79 15.11
CA VAL A 168 -16.61 -20.58 15.76
C VAL A 168 -15.95 -19.73 14.66
N GLU A 169 -16.08 -18.40 14.74
CA GLU A 169 -15.40 -17.48 13.81
C GLU A 169 -13.92 -17.36 14.24
N ASP A 170 -12.97 -17.14 13.34
CA ASP A 170 -11.55 -17.31 13.68
C ASP A 170 -11.12 -16.33 14.79
N GLY A 171 -11.55 -15.05 14.73
CA GLY A 171 -11.36 -14.09 15.83
C GLY A 171 -11.92 -14.54 17.18
N ASN A 172 -12.97 -15.35 17.18
CA ASN A 172 -13.60 -15.87 18.40
C ASN A 172 -12.99 -17.20 18.89
N GLU A 173 -11.95 -17.71 18.23
CA GLU A 173 -11.21 -18.89 18.67
C GLU A 173 -10.25 -18.56 19.83
N ASP A 174 -9.72 -19.61 20.47
CA ASP A 174 -8.67 -19.53 21.50
C ASP A 174 -7.66 -20.61 21.09
N ALA A 175 -7.01 -20.40 19.93
CA ALA A 175 -6.22 -21.39 19.25
C ALA A 175 -5.09 -21.92 20.15
N ASP A 176 -4.48 -21.03 20.93
CA ASP A 176 -3.36 -21.34 21.82
C ASP A 176 -3.76 -21.87 23.22
N HIS A 177 -5.05 -21.76 23.57
CA HIS A 177 -5.67 -22.19 24.83
C HIS A 177 -5.17 -21.45 26.09
N ASP A 178 -4.82 -20.17 25.98
CA ASP A 178 -4.46 -19.32 27.09
C ASP A 178 -5.68 -18.67 27.80
N GLY A 179 -6.84 -18.70 27.14
CA GLY A 179 -8.13 -18.24 27.64
C GLY A 179 -8.48 -16.79 27.29
N VAL A 180 -7.80 -16.23 26.30
CA VAL A 180 -8.11 -15.00 25.56
C VAL A 180 -8.55 -15.42 24.14
N ASN A 181 -9.44 -14.66 23.50
CA ASN A 181 -9.81 -14.97 22.12
C ASN A 181 -8.68 -14.55 21.17
N ASP A 182 -8.59 -15.09 19.97
CA ASP A 182 -7.51 -14.75 19.03
C ASP A 182 -7.64 -13.29 18.53
N GLU A 183 -8.87 -12.74 18.45
CA GLU A 183 -9.18 -11.30 18.26
C GLU A 183 -8.72 -10.39 19.42
N ASP A 184 -8.37 -10.97 20.57
CA ASP A 184 -7.90 -10.26 21.77
C ASP A 184 -6.41 -10.63 22.06
N ALA A 185 -5.72 -11.35 21.16
CA ALA A 185 -4.42 -11.98 21.43
C ALA A 185 -3.23 -11.17 20.89
N ASP A 186 -3.48 -10.37 19.86
CA ASP A 186 -2.68 -9.26 19.33
C ASP A 186 -2.65 -8.03 20.27
N ASP A 187 -3.47 -8.01 21.34
CA ASP A 187 -3.49 -7.13 22.56
C ASP A 187 -2.12 -6.98 23.27
N SER A 188 -1.09 -6.65 22.52
CA SER A 188 0.23 -6.43 23.02
C SER A 188 0.15 -5.12 23.81
N ALA A 189 0.38 -5.19 25.12
CA ALA A 189 0.27 -4.06 26.06
C ALA A 189 1.19 -2.82 25.79
N SER A 190 1.72 -2.69 24.58
CA SER A 190 2.44 -1.55 24.03
C SER A 190 1.73 -0.93 22.82
N ASP A 191 0.59 -1.45 22.38
CA ASP A 191 -0.20 -0.82 21.36
C ASP A 191 -0.91 0.43 21.93
N ASP A 192 -1.00 1.48 21.12
CA ASP A 192 -1.78 2.67 21.44
C ASP A 192 -3.27 2.48 21.06
N CYS A 193 -3.66 1.31 20.52
CA CYS A 193 -5.00 0.93 20.03
C CYS A 193 -5.87 0.18 21.06
N ASP A 194 -5.26 -0.52 22.05
CA ASP A 194 -5.90 -1.16 23.22
C ASP A 194 -6.71 -0.22 24.16
N ASP A 195 -6.70 1.09 23.92
CA ASP A 195 -7.31 2.05 24.84
C ASP A 195 -8.81 2.18 24.51
N ASP A 196 -9.68 1.56 25.31
CA ASP A 196 -11.11 1.88 25.42
C ASP A 196 -11.27 3.38 25.79
N ALA A 197 -11.18 4.25 24.78
CA ALA A 197 -10.95 5.68 24.93
C ALA A 197 -12.18 6.37 25.52
N ASP A 198 -13.36 5.77 25.31
CA ASP A 198 -14.64 6.27 25.79
C ASP A 198 -15.15 5.56 27.07
N ASN A 199 -14.45 4.51 27.50
CA ASN A 199 -14.74 3.67 28.66
C ASN A 199 -16.08 2.92 28.59
N ASP A 200 -16.48 2.44 27.42
CA ASP A 200 -17.69 1.66 27.21
C ASP A 200 -17.52 0.14 27.37
N GLY A 201 -16.26 -0.32 27.37
CA GLY A 201 -15.87 -1.70 27.56
C GLY A 201 -15.89 -2.56 26.30
N VAL A 202 -15.73 -1.93 25.14
CA VAL A 202 -15.31 -2.46 23.85
C VAL A 202 -13.99 -1.74 23.53
N ASP A 203 -13.00 -2.46 23.00
CA ASP A 203 -11.73 -1.84 22.64
C ASP A 203 -11.88 -1.05 21.32
N ASP A 204 -11.00 -0.08 21.06
CA ASP A 204 -11.23 0.89 19.98
C ASP A 204 -11.10 0.23 18.58
N GLU A 205 -10.43 -0.93 18.46
CA GLU A 205 -10.34 -1.75 17.22
C GLU A 205 -11.61 -2.57 16.92
N ASP A 206 -12.31 -3.06 17.95
CA ASP A 206 -13.53 -3.87 17.85
C ASP A 206 -14.78 -3.13 17.32
N ALA A 207 -14.68 -1.81 17.14
CA ALA A 207 -15.81 -0.95 16.84
C ALA A 207 -15.78 -0.52 15.36
N ASP A 208 -16.47 -1.30 14.52
CA ASP A 208 -16.88 -0.94 13.17
C ASP A 208 -17.71 0.36 13.17
N GLU A 209 -16.99 1.48 13.16
CA GLU A 209 -17.43 2.87 13.17
C GLU A 209 -17.89 3.45 14.52
N ASP A 210 -16.96 4.12 15.24
CA ASP A 210 -17.36 5.22 16.14
C ASP A 210 -17.93 6.41 15.35
N SER A 211 -19.24 6.33 15.16
CA SER A 211 -20.12 7.47 14.96
C SER A 211 -20.06 8.42 16.17
N LEU A 212 -19.07 9.32 16.16
CA LEU A 212 -19.15 10.73 16.60
C LEU A 212 -20.29 11.07 17.58
N LEU A 213 -20.23 10.72 18.87
CA LEU A 213 -21.09 11.32 19.90
C LEU A 213 -20.40 11.30 21.29
N SER A 214 -19.78 12.36 21.82
CA SER A 214 -20.23 13.76 21.88
C SER A 214 -19.15 14.75 22.35
#